data_AF-A0A815W5F4-F1
#
_entry.id   AF-A0A815W5F4-F1
#
_cell.length_a   1.000
_cell.length_b   1.000
_cell.length_c   1.000
_cell.angle_alpha   90.00
_cell.angle_beta   90.00
_cell.angle_gamma   90.00
#
_symmetry.space_group_name_H-M   'P 1'
#
loop_
_entity.id
_entity.type
_entity.pdbx_description
1 polymer ?
#
loop_
_entity_poly.entity_id
_entity_poly.type
_entity_poly.pdbx_seq_one_letter_code
_entity_poly.pdbx_strand_id
1 'polypeptide(L)'
;MSLSNVPKLQELFFQPWKLPLETLTFVDKDFYLLIEHLVGPSLSRLLKVQEINSVPILLLTADVFQHLFLNTNDFEINLLRDELLLKVNNDQLIVKDANCTKMRCLLNILHVAKERKSKQSQRIIPKSQTNCDSSLVSLPAMNATTTVATSTFTLDDQRNHLLKCIGDWSSLNDNFLNLTNFKLEDGVNFKLNLKGTTNGFHAMIECQCKVP
;
A
#
# COMPACT_ATOMS: atom_id res chain seq x y z
N MET A 1 -18.26 6.95 -17.03
CA MET A 1 -18.54 8.06 -16.07
C MET A 1 -17.59 9.20 -16.35
N SER A 2 -17.94 10.45 -16.01
CA SER A 2 -17.01 11.58 -16.09
C SER A 2 -15.97 11.50 -14.97
N LEU A 3 -14.69 11.62 -15.30
CA LEU A 3 -13.59 11.74 -14.32
C LEU A 3 -13.61 13.07 -13.54
N SER A 4 -14.56 13.97 -13.84
CA SER A 4 -14.74 15.26 -13.16
C SER A 4 -14.88 15.16 -11.64
N ASN A 5 -15.29 13.99 -11.12
CA ASN A 5 -15.49 13.76 -9.69
C ASN A 5 -14.29 13.07 -9.02
N VAL A 6 -13.24 12.73 -9.78
CA VAL A 6 -12.02 12.12 -9.25
C VAL A 6 -11.02 13.22 -8.89
N PRO A 7 -10.63 13.37 -7.61
CA PRO A 7 -9.63 14.38 -7.22
C PRO A 7 -8.27 14.11 -7.86
N LYS A 8 -7.45 15.16 -7.97
CA LYS A 8 -6.06 15.00 -8.43
C LYS A 8 -5.24 14.19 -7.43
N LEU A 9 -4.16 13.59 -7.90
CA LEU A 9 -3.25 12.78 -7.08
C LEU A 9 -2.72 13.53 -5.84
N GLN A 10 -2.45 14.83 -5.96
CA GLN A 10 -1.99 15.66 -4.84
C GLN A 10 -3.01 15.72 -3.69
N GLU A 11 -4.30 15.78 -4.01
CA GLU A 11 -5.37 15.77 -3.00
C GLU A 11 -5.55 14.38 -2.40
N LEU A 12 -5.49 13.35 -3.24
CA LEU A 12 -5.61 11.95 -2.82
C LEU A 12 -4.43 11.48 -1.97
N PHE A 13 -3.25 12.10 -2.09
CA PHE A 13 -2.11 11.78 -1.26
C PHE A 13 -2.40 12.01 0.23
N PHE A 14 -3.06 13.12 0.57
CA PHE A 14 -3.45 13.42 1.94
C PHE A 14 -4.78 12.78 2.33
N GLN A 15 -5.65 12.52 1.35
CA GLN A 15 -7.00 12.04 1.57
C GLN A 15 -7.33 10.89 0.61
N PRO A 16 -6.67 9.72 0.75
CA PRO A 16 -6.84 8.59 -0.16
C PRO A 16 -8.29 8.07 -0.15
N TRP A 17 -9.04 8.34 0.92
CA TRP A 17 -10.45 7.96 1.03
C TRP A 17 -11.40 8.75 0.11
N LYS A 18 -10.93 9.82 -0.53
CA LYS A 18 -11.73 10.55 -1.53
C LYS A 18 -11.78 9.86 -2.89
N LEU A 19 -10.96 8.83 -3.13
CA LEU A 19 -11.06 8.04 -4.35
C LEU A 19 -12.39 7.25 -4.35
N PRO A 20 -13.27 7.42 -5.35
CA PRO A 20 -14.52 6.67 -5.44
C PRO A 20 -14.26 5.16 -5.60
N LEU A 21 -15.01 4.30 -4.91
CA LEU A 21 -14.75 2.86 -4.88
C LEU A 21 -15.02 2.16 -6.22
N GLU A 22 -15.84 2.78 -7.08
CA GLU A 22 -16.16 2.33 -8.43
C GLU A 22 -14.92 2.35 -9.34
N THR A 23 -13.95 3.23 -9.04
CA THR A 23 -12.69 3.30 -9.80
C THR A 23 -11.87 2.02 -9.68
N LEU A 24 -12.07 1.23 -8.62
CA LEU A 24 -11.40 -0.06 -8.42
C LEU A 24 -11.89 -1.15 -9.39
N THR A 25 -13.00 -0.91 -10.08
CA THR A 25 -13.58 -1.84 -11.07
C THR A 25 -13.36 -1.37 -12.50
N PHE A 26 -12.63 -0.28 -12.72
CA PHE A 26 -12.31 0.19 -14.07
C PHE A 26 -11.35 -0.79 -14.76
N VAL A 27 -11.61 -0.99 -16.06
CA VAL A 27 -10.85 -1.88 -16.95
C VAL A 27 -10.62 -1.14 -18.28
N ASP A 28 -9.53 -1.49 -18.96
CA ASP A 28 -9.14 -0.98 -20.27
C ASP A 28 -9.20 0.55 -20.35
N LYS A 29 -10.05 1.09 -21.22
CA LYS A 29 -10.11 2.53 -21.50
C LYS A 29 -10.36 3.36 -20.24
N ASP A 30 -11.31 2.96 -19.41
CA ASP A 30 -11.64 3.72 -18.19
C ASP A 30 -10.50 3.66 -17.17
N PHE A 31 -9.78 2.54 -17.13
CA PHE A 31 -8.58 2.40 -16.32
C PHE A 31 -7.48 3.34 -16.82
N TYR A 32 -7.14 3.30 -18.11
CA TYR A 32 -6.08 4.17 -18.66
C TYR A 32 -6.40 5.66 -18.50
N LEU A 33 -7.67 6.06 -18.67
CA LEU A 33 -8.10 7.44 -18.43
C LEU A 33 -7.93 7.85 -16.96
N LEU A 34 -8.24 6.95 -16.01
CA LEU A 34 -8.01 7.19 -14.59
C LEU A 34 -6.51 7.38 -14.30
N ILE A 35 -5.66 6.50 -14.82
CA ILE A 35 -4.22 6.56 -14.63
C ILE A 35 -3.66 7.85 -15.23
N GLU A 36 -4.09 8.22 -16.44
CA GLU A 36 -3.68 9.45 -17.10
C GLU A 36 -4.05 10.68 -16.28
N HIS A 37 -5.27 10.73 -15.74
CA HIS A 37 -5.73 11.82 -14.87
C HIS A 37 -4.91 11.93 -13.57
N LEU A 38 -4.51 10.80 -12.98
CA LEU A 38 -3.82 10.77 -11.69
C LEU A 38 -2.31 10.99 -11.81
N VAL A 39 -1.63 10.23 -12.67
CA VAL A 39 -0.17 10.20 -12.73
C VAL A 39 0.40 10.73 -14.05
N GLY A 40 -0.45 10.98 -15.04
CA GLY A 40 -0.10 11.58 -16.33
C GLY A 40 -0.04 10.59 -17.49
N PRO A 41 0.02 11.11 -18.73
CA PRO A 41 -0.12 10.32 -19.95
C PRO A 41 1.01 9.32 -20.16
N SER A 42 2.26 9.68 -19.84
CA SER A 42 3.42 8.78 -20.02
C SER A 42 3.31 7.50 -19.18
N LEU A 43 2.87 7.62 -17.92
CA LEU A 43 2.68 6.46 -17.05
C LEU A 43 1.44 5.64 -17.45
N SER A 44 0.38 6.29 -17.93
CA SER A 44 -0.77 5.57 -18.51
C SER A 44 -0.37 4.75 -19.74
N ARG A 45 0.41 5.35 -20.65
CA ARG A 45 0.93 4.67 -21.84
C ARG A 45 1.87 3.52 -21.47
N LEU A 46 2.73 3.69 -20.46
CA LEU A 46 3.57 2.61 -19.94
C LEU A 46 2.76 1.40 -19.49
N LEU A 47 1.66 1.61 -18.75
CA LEU A 47 0.79 0.50 -18.33
C LEU A 47 0.11 -0.16 -19.51
N LYS A 48 -0.30 0.63 -20.51
CA LYS A 48 -0.95 0.12 -21.72
C LYS A 48 -0.03 -0.77 -22.55
N VAL A 49 1.23 -0.38 -22.75
CA VAL A 49 2.23 -1.19 -23.47
C VAL A 49 2.52 -2.51 -22.75
N GLN A 50 2.39 -2.54 -21.42
CA GLN A 50 2.56 -3.74 -20.61
C GLN A 50 1.27 -4.56 -20.43
N GLU A 51 0.19 -4.16 -21.11
CA GLU A 51 -1.13 -4.78 -20.99
C GLU A 51 -1.68 -4.81 -19.55
N ILE A 52 -1.20 -3.91 -18.69
CA ILE A 52 -1.73 -3.70 -17.34
C ILE A 52 -2.99 -2.86 -17.49
N ASN A 53 -4.14 -3.51 -17.61
CA ASN A 53 -5.40 -2.85 -18.01
C ASN A 53 -6.42 -2.69 -16.88
N SER A 54 -6.06 -2.98 -15.63
CA SER A 54 -6.99 -2.86 -14.50
C SER A 54 -6.26 -2.67 -13.17
N VAL A 55 -6.98 -2.14 -12.16
CA VAL A 55 -6.44 -1.93 -10.81
C VAL A 55 -5.93 -3.24 -10.18
N PRO A 56 -6.65 -4.38 -10.25
CA PRO A 56 -6.14 -5.63 -9.69
C PRO A 56 -4.81 -6.08 -10.30
N ILE A 57 -4.65 -5.98 -11.63
CA ILE A 57 -3.40 -6.37 -12.31
C ILE A 57 -2.27 -5.43 -11.91
N LEU A 58 -2.53 -4.11 -11.87
CA LEU A 58 -1.54 -3.13 -11.43
C LEU A 58 -1.06 -3.43 -9.99
N LEU A 59 -1.97 -3.75 -9.08
CA LEU A 59 -1.62 -4.08 -7.69
C LEU A 59 -0.87 -5.41 -7.52
N LEU A 60 -0.94 -6.31 -8.52
CA LEU A 60 -0.20 -7.57 -8.55
C LEU A 60 1.14 -7.46 -9.29
N THR A 61 1.38 -6.34 -9.99
CA THR A 61 2.61 -6.13 -10.75
C THR A 61 3.74 -5.76 -9.80
N ALA A 62 4.80 -6.58 -9.78
CA ALA A 62 5.94 -6.38 -8.87
C ALA A 62 6.76 -5.14 -9.20
N ASP A 63 7.07 -4.94 -10.49
CA ASP A 63 7.77 -3.74 -10.97
C ASP A 63 7.15 -3.24 -12.28
N VAL A 64 6.53 -2.07 -12.19
CA VAL A 64 5.86 -1.39 -13.32
C VAL A 64 6.86 -0.84 -14.34
N PHE A 65 8.13 -0.63 -13.98
CA PHE A 65 9.12 -0.05 -14.89
C PHE A 65 10.01 -1.07 -15.58
N GLN A 66 9.89 -2.36 -15.22
CA GLN A 66 10.77 -3.43 -15.70
C GLN A 66 10.87 -3.49 -17.24
N HIS A 67 9.74 -3.31 -17.95
CA HIS A 67 9.70 -3.37 -19.41
C HIS A 67 10.53 -2.28 -20.10
N LEU A 68 10.80 -1.15 -19.43
CA LEU A 68 11.64 -0.09 -19.98
C LEU A 68 13.10 -0.51 -20.13
N PHE A 69 13.55 -1.53 -19.40
CA PHE A 69 14.93 -2.00 -19.40
C PHE A 69 15.17 -3.22 -20.30
N LEU A 70 14.12 -3.81 -20.87
CA LEU A 70 14.26 -4.89 -21.85
C LEU A 70 14.91 -4.34 -23.12
N ASN A 71 15.80 -5.08 -23.78
CA ASN A 71 16.39 -4.60 -25.04
C ASN A 71 15.42 -4.86 -26.21
N THR A 72 14.56 -3.89 -26.50
CA THR A 72 13.56 -3.95 -27.57
C THR A 72 13.75 -2.81 -28.56
N ASN A 73 13.61 -3.12 -29.86
CA ASN A 73 13.63 -2.14 -30.95
C ASN A 73 12.23 -1.56 -31.24
N ASP A 74 11.36 -1.55 -30.23
CA ASP A 74 10.01 -1.03 -30.35
C ASP A 74 10.01 0.51 -30.24
N PHE A 75 9.36 1.18 -31.20
CA PHE A 75 9.33 2.64 -31.27
C PHE A 75 8.61 3.28 -30.07
N GLU A 76 7.48 2.72 -29.63
CA GLU A 76 6.73 3.27 -28.50
C GLU A 76 7.49 3.09 -27.19
N ILE A 77 8.17 1.95 -27.00
CA ILE A 77 9.01 1.72 -25.82
C ILE A 77 10.19 2.68 -25.81
N ASN A 78 10.82 2.95 -26.96
CA ASN A 78 11.92 3.92 -27.05
C ASN A 78 11.48 5.34 -26.66
N LEU A 79 10.32 5.79 -27.13
CA LEU A 79 9.75 7.07 -26.69
C LEU A 79 9.50 7.11 -25.18
N LEU A 80 8.97 6.03 -24.61
CA LEU A 80 8.75 5.93 -23.17
C LEU A 80 10.06 5.94 -22.38
N ARG A 81 11.15 5.34 -22.90
CA ARG A 81 12.48 5.42 -22.29
C ARG A 81 12.95 6.86 -22.19
N ASP A 82 12.85 7.62 -23.27
CA ASP A 82 13.27 9.03 -23.31
C ASP A 82 12.44 9.91 -22.34
N GLU A 83 11.14 9.63 -22.23
CA GLU A 83 10.24 10.36 -21.33
C GLU A 83 10.45 10.00 -19.85
N LEU A 84 10.63 8.71 -19.54
CA LEU A 84 10.54 8.21 -18.17
C LEU A 84 11.90 7.96 -17.51
N LEU A 85 12.95 7.71 -18.29
CA LEU A 85 14.29 7.40 -17.81
C LEU A 85 15.21 8.62 -17.89
N LEU A 86 16.20 8.63 -17.01
CA LEU A 86 17.33 9.53 -17.03
C LEU A 86 18.57 8.72 -17.38
N LYS A 87 19.36 9.22 -18.34
CA LYS A 87 20.67 8.68 -18.64
C LYS A 87 21.68 9.23 -17.63
N VAL A 88 22.29 8.35 -16.87
CA VAL A 88 23.39 8.65 -15.95
C VAL A 88 24.73 8.35 -16.61
N ASN A 89 25.83 8.77 -15.97
CA ASN A 89 27.18 8.52 -16.46
C ASN A 89 27.38 7.01 -16.76
N ASN A 90 28.09 6.69 -17.85
CA ASN A 90 28.33 5.32 -18.36
C ASN A 90 27.14 4.63 -19.01
N ASP A 91 26.27 5.37 -19.71
CA ASP A 91 25.11 4.84 -20.44
C ASP A 91 24.08 4.08 -19.58
N GLN A 92 24.21 4.15 -18.25
CA GLN A 92 23.24 3.58 -17.33
C GLN A 92 21.94 4.38 -17.42
N LEU A 93 20.81 3.68 -17.41
CA LEU A 93 19.48 4.30 -17.36
C LEU A 93 18.87 4.07 -15.98
N ILE A 94 18.26 5.11 -15.42
CA ILE A 94 17.47 5.03 -14.19
C ILE A 94 16.10 5.66 -14.40
N VAL A 95 15.08 5.19 -13.69
CA VAL A 95 13.75 5.84 -13.74
C VAL A 95 13.84 7.19 -13.03
N LYS A 96 13.26 8.25 -13.62
CA LYS A 96 13.19 9.57 -12.95
C LYS A 96 12.42 9.45 -11.63
N ASP A 97 12.98 9.97 -10.53
CA ASP A 97 12.38 9.87 -9.18
C ASP A 97 10.93 10.36 -9.09
N ALA A 98 10.59 11.39 -9.87
CA ALA A 98 9.23 11.91 -9.94
C ALA A 98 8.23 10.84 -10.41
N ASN A 99 8.63 9.98 -11.35
CA ASN A 99 7.79 8.90 -11.88
C ASN A 99 7.65 7.77 -10.86
N CYS A 100 8.75 7.38 -10.20
CA CYS A 100 8.74 6.42 -9.09
C CYS A 100 7.79 6.88 -7.98
N THR A 101 7.88 8.15 -7.59
CA THR A 101 7.05 8.75 -6.53
C THR A 101 5.57 8.75 -6.91
N LYS A 102 5.23 9.18 -8.13
CA LYS A 102 3.84 9.16 -8.62
C LYS A 102 3.24 7.76 -8.59
N MET A 103 3.96 6.76 -9.09
CA MET A 103 3.48 5.38 -9.11
C MET A 103 3.32 4.81 -7.70
N ARG A 104 4.29 5.05 -6.82
CA ARG A 104 4.20 4.65 -5.40
C ARG A 104 2.99 5.27 -4.71
N CYS A 105 2.76 6.57 -4.90
CA CYS A 105 1.59 7.26 -4.34
C CYS A 105 0.29 6.67 -4.86
N LEU A 106 0.19 6.42 -6.17
CA LEU A 106 -0.97 5.78 -6.78
C LEU A 106 -1.26 4.40 -6.18
N LEU A 107 -0.24 3.53 -6.10
CA LEU A 107 -0.38 2.20 -5.52
C LEU A 107 -0.86 2.26 -4.07
N ASN A 108 -0.30 3.16 -3.25
CA ASN A 108 -0.74 3.36 -1.87
C ASN A 108 -2.21 3.77 -1.78
N ILE A 109 -2.65 4.72 -2.61
CA ILE A 109 -4.05 5.18 -2.65
C ILE A 109 -4.98 4.02 -3.04
N LEU A 110 -4.60 3.23 -4.04
CA LEU A 110 -5.38 2.08 -4.51
C LEU A 110 -5.45 0.97 -3.45
N HIS A 111 -4.36 0.70 -2.72
CA HIS A 111 -4.35 -0.24 -1.59
C HIS A 111 -5.33 0.20 -0.50
N VAL A 112 -5.28 1.46 -0.07
CA VAL A 112 -6.21 2.01 0.94
C VAL A 112 -7.66 1.89 0.47
N ALA A 113 -7.93 2.21 -0.80
CA ALA A 113 -9.28 2.08 -1.35
C ALA A 113 -9.76 0.62 -1.39
N LYS A 114 -8.88 -0.33 -1.76
CA LYS A 114 -9.17 -1.78 -1.74
C LYS A 114 -9.51 -2.28 -0.34
N GLU A 115 -8.74 -1.87 0.67
CA GLU A 115 -9.02 -2.21 2.07
C GLU A 115 -10.37 -1.67 2.54
N ARG A 116 -10.70 -0.42 2.16
CA ARG A 116 -12.00 0.18 2.48
C ARG A 116 -13.16 -0.60 1.86
N LYS A 117 -13.03 -0.99 0.59
CA LYS A 117 -14.04 -1.81 -0.09
C LYS A 117 -14.25 -3.14 0.63
N SER A 118 -13.17 -3.82 1.03
CA SER A 118 -13.23 -5.07 1.79
C SER A 118 -13.95 -4.91 3.13
N LYS A 119 -13.61 -3.87 3.90
CA LYS A 119 -14.26 -3.56 5.19
C LYS A 119 -15.75 -3.21 5.05
N GLN A 120 -16.14 -2.56 3.95
CA GLN A 120 -17.55 -2.27 3.67
C GLN A 120 -18.33 -3.53 3.31
N SER A 121 -17.77 -4.42 2.50
CA SER A 121 -18.39 -5.70 2.15
C SER A 121 -18.60 -6.62 3.36
N GLN A 122 -17.70 -6.59 4.35
CA GLN A 122 -17.82 -7.37 5.58
C GLN A 122 -18.95 -6.91 6.52
N ARG A 123 -19.40 -5.64 6.41
CA ARG A 123 -20.50 -5.11 7.25
C ARG A 123 -21.89 -5.51 6.74
N ILE A 124 -22.00 -6.06 5.54
CA ILE A 124 -23.27 -6.48 4.94
C ILE A 124 -23.46 -7.99 5.16
N ILE A 125 -23.56 -8.41 6.42
CA ILE A 125 -24.20 -9.69 6.74
C ILE A 125 -25.67 -9.35 7.01
N PRO A 126 -26.63 -9.85 6.20
CA PRO A 126 -28.04 -9.60 6.46
C PRO A 126 -28.45 -10.35 7.74
N LYS A 127 -28.98 -9.63 8.72
CA LYS A 127 -29.93 -10.24 9.68
C LYS A 127 -31.18 -10.60 8.88
N SER A 128 -31.23 -11.80 8.29
CA SER A 128 -32.47 -12.37 7.79
C SER A 128 -33.34 -12.78 8.98
N GLN A 129 -34.55 -12.25 9.02
CA GLN A 129 -35.62 -12.59 9.95
C GLN A 129 -35.85 -14.11 10.00
N THR A 130 -36.15 -14.63 11.18
CA THR A 130 -36.93 -15.85 11.34
C THR A 130 -37.96 -15.60 12.44
N ASN A 131 -39.15 -15.16 12.03
CA ASN A 131 -40.36 -15.32 12.82
C ASN A 131 -40.86 -16.75 12.57
N CYS A 132 -40.75 -17.61 13.57
CA CYS A 132 -41.63 -18.77 13.76
C CYS A 132 -41.89 -18.90 15.27
N ASP A 133 -43.17 -18.84 15.64
CA ASP A 133 -43.68 -19.15 16.97
C ASP A 133 -43.33 -20.58 17.38
N SER A 134 -42.83 -20.78 18.60
CA SER A 134 -43.48 -21.60 19.65
C SER A 134 -42.51 -22.01 20.77
N SER A 135 -43.05 -21.95 21.99
CA SER A 135 -42.71 -22.71 23.20
C SER A 135 -41.35 -22.52 23.89
N LEU A 136 -41.41 -21.75 25.00
CA LEU A 136 -40.83 -22.04 26.33
C LEU A 136 -39.85 -23.23 26.43
N VAL A 137 -38.57 -22.93 26.62
CA VAL A 137 -37.75 -23.46 27.73
C VAL A 137 -36.75 -22.38 28.15
N SER A 138 -36.93 -21.89 29.38
CA SER A 138 -36.03 -20.99 30.09
C SER A 138 -34.73 -21.71 30.45
N LEU A 139 -33.57 -21.07 30.25
CA LEU A 139 -32.30 -21.27 30.98
C LEU A 139 -31.44 -19.99 30.79
N PRO A 140 -30.53 -19.66 31.73
CA PRO A 140 -30.58 -18.41 32.46
C PRO A 140 -29.79 -17.28 31.78
N ALA A 141 -30.23 -16.06 32.07
CA ALA A 141 -29.54 -14.82 31.75
C ALA A 141 -28.14 -14.82 32.35
N MET A 142 -27.12 -14.88 31.49
CA MET A 142 -25.80 -14.35 31.81
C MET A 142 -25.69 -12.96 31.18
N ASN A 143 -25.59 -11.97 32.07
CA ASN A 143 -25.44 -10.57 31.75
C ASN A 143 -24.33 -10.34 30.71
N ALA A 144 -24.63 -9.44 29.77
CA ALA A 144 -23.68 -8.91 28.83
C ALA A 144 -22.48 -8.28 29.56
N THR A 145 -21.29 -8.75 29.23
CA THR A 145 -20.12 -7.89 29.16
C THR A 145 -19.24 -8.44 28.05
N THR A 146 -19.46 -7.96 26.82
CA THR A 146 -18.47 -8.15 25.75
C THR A 146 -17.26 -7.31 26.12
N THR A 147 -16.36 -7.89 26.92
CA THR A 147 -14.98 -7.41 27.02
C THR A 147 -14.43 -7.37 25.61
N VAL A 148 -14.24 -6.15 25.10
CA VAL A 148 -13.32 -5.89 24.00
C VAL A 148 -12.00 -6.51 24.44
N ALA A 149 -11.63 -7.64 23.84
CA ALA A 149 -10.33 -8.24 24.04
C ALA A 149 -9.31 -7.23 23.53
N THR A 150 -8.83 -6.41 24.45
CA THR A 150 -7.75 -5.48 24.21
C THR A 150 -6.53 -6.39 24.23
N SER A 151 -6.04 -6.82 23.06
CA SER A 151 -4.81 -7.58 22.97
C SER A 151 -3.67 -6.69 23.46
N THR A 152 -3.44 -6.74 24.77
CA THR A 152 -2.33 -6.12 25.45
C THR A 152 -1.14 -7.00 25.12
N PHE A 153 -0.50 -6.73 23.98
CA PHE A 153 0.80 -7.30 23.69
C PHE A 153 1.72 -6.98 24.87
N THR A 154 2.35 -8.00 25.45
CA THR A 154 3.38 -7.76 26.46
C THR A 154 4.56 -7.01 25.82
N LEU A 155 5.37 -6.32 26.62
CA LEU A 155 6.57 -5.63 26.10
C LEU A 155 7.47 -6.57 25.29
N ASP A 156 7.53 -7.85 25.69
CA ASP A 156 8.28 -8.87 24.98
C ASP A 156 7.64 -9.26 23.64
N ASP A 157 6.31 -9.37 23.58
CA ASP A 157 5.62 -9.63 22.30
C ASP A 157 5.75 -8.45 21.33
N GLN A 158 5.72 -7.22 21.84
CA GLN A 158 5.97 -6.01 21.05
C GLN A 158 7.41 -5.98 20.53
N ARG A 159 8.39 -6.31 21.39
CA ARG A 159 9.81 -6.41 21.02
C ARG A 159 10.02 -7.46 19.93
N ASN A 160 9.44 -8.65 20.08
CA ASN A 160 9.56 -9.74 19.12
C ASN A 160 8.88 -9.42 17.79
N HIS A 161 7.71 -8.80 17.82
CA HIS A 161 7.02 -8.33 16.62
C HIS A 161 7.85 -7.27 15.88
N LEU A 162 8.48 -6.36 16.62
CA LEU A 162 9.30 -5.30 16.05
C LEU A 162 10.59 -5.84 15.43
N LEU A 163 11.27 -6.78 16.10
CA LEU A 163 12.43 -7.49 15.56
C LEU A 163 12.08 -8.24 14.27
N LYS A 164 10.90 -8.86 14.22
CA LYS A 164 10.40 -9.52 13.02
C LYS A 164 10.18 -8.53 11.87
N CYS A 165 9.52 -7.39 12.13
CA CYS A 165 9.32 -6.36 11.10
C CYS A 165 10.65 -5.80 10.57
N ILE A 166 11.64 -5.61 11.44
CA ILE A 166 12.98 -5.16 11.04
C ILE A 166 13.68 -6.23 10.20
N GLY A 167 13.58 -7.52 10.58
CA GLY A 167 14.13 -8.63 9.81
C GLY A 167 13.48 -8.78 8.43
N ASP A 168 12.15 -8.70 8.37
CA ASP A 168 11.39 -8.76 7.12
C ASP A 168 11.77 -7.58 6.20
N TRP A 169 11.84 -6.36 6.75
CA TRP A 169 12.26 -5.19 5.99
C TRP A 169 13.73 -5.28 5.52
N SER A 170 14.62 -5.81 6.36
CA SER A 170 16.04 -6.00 6.02
C SER A 170 16.20 -7.00 4.88
N SER A 171 15.52 -8.15 4.95
CA SER A 171 15.59 -9.19 3.91
C SER A 171 15.09 -8.72 2.54
N LEU A 172 14.14 -7.78 2.52
CA LEU A 172 13.62 -7.16 1.31
C LEU A 172 14.56 -6.09 0.74
N ASN A 173 15.58 -5.67 1.49
CA ASN A 173 16.48 -4.58 1.13
C ASN A 173 17.98 -4.98 1.24
N ASP A 174 18.30 -6.28 1.19
CA ASP A 174 19.66 -6.81 1.32
C ASP A 174 20.69 -6.19 0.35
N ASN A 175 20.24 -5.65 -0.80
CA ASN A 175 21.10 -4.96 -1.77
C ASN A 175 21.50 -3.52 -1.36
N PHE A 176 20.89 -2.95 -0.31
CA PHE A 176 21.06 -1.56 0.09
C PHE A 176 21.77 -1.36 1.44
N LEU A 177 22.03 -2.43 2.21
CA LEU A 177 22.57 -2.32 3.57
C LEU A 177 23.77 -3.26 3.76
N ASN A 178 24.91 -2.67 4.09
CA ASN A 178 26.07 -3.40 4.60
C ASN A 178 25.80 -3.77 6.07
N LEU A 179 24.97 -4.80 6.28
CA LEU A 179 24.41 -5.22 7.59
C LEU A 179 25.45 -5.77 8.58
N THR A 180 26.70 -5.98 8.15
CA THR A 180 27.80 -6.46 9.01
C THR A 180 28.07 -5.56 10.22
N ASN A 181 27.63 -4.29 10.18
CA ASN A 181 27.86 -3.32 11.25
C ASN A 181 26.60 -2.95 12.06
N PHE A 182 25.43 -3.54 11.77
CA PHE A 182 24.21 -3.23 12.52
C PHE A 182 23.98 -4.29 13.61
N LYS A 183 24.44 -4.01 14.83
CA LYS A 183 24.08 -4.78 16.02
C LYS A 183 23.22 -3.94 16.96
N LEU A 184 22.01 -4.41 17.24
CA LEU A 184 21.27 -4.00 18.43
C LEU A 184 21.98 -4.63 19.63
N GLU A 185 22.75 -3.85 20.38
CA GLU A 185 23.35 -4.30 21.63
C GLU A 185 22.26 -4.47 22.71
N ASP A 186 22.26 -5.60 23.39
CA ASP A 186 21.42 -5.82 24.56
C ASP A 186 21.78 -4.80 25.65
N GLY A 187 20.77 -4.13 26.20
CA GLY A 187 20.94 -3.11 27.25
C GLY A 187 21.07 -1.67 26.74
N VAL A 188 20.97 -1.41 25.43
CA VAL A 188 20.88 -0.04 24.91
C VAL A 188 19.44 0.47 25.03
N ASN A 189 19.25 1.57 25.78
CA ASN A 189 17.97 2.24 25.91
C ASN A 189 17.55 2.81 24.55
N PHE A 190 16.60 2.16 23.88
CA PHE A 190 15.87 2.75 22.76
C PHE A 190 14.62 3.44 23.30
N LYS A 191 14.29 4.61 22.75
CA LYS A 191 13.03 5.29 23.05
C LYS A 191 12.03 4.98 21.96
N LEU A 192 11.07 4.13 22.28
CA LEU A 192 9.94 3.82 21.41
C LEU A 192 8.81 4.81 21.69
N ASN A 193 8.59 5.73 20.76
CA ASN A 193 7.46 6.64 20.82
C ASN A 193 6.33 6.09 19.94
N LEU A 194 5.32 5.49 20.58
CA LEU A 194 4.08 5.08 19.93
C LEU A 194 3.10 6.26 19.95
N LYS A 195 2.87 6.89 18.79
CA LYS A 195 1.79 7.86 18.63
C LYS A 195 0.58 7.15 18.04
N GLY A 196 -0.48 7.06 18.84
CA GLY A 196 -1.81 6.73 18.33
C GLY A 196 -2.28 7.84 17.39
N THR A 197 -2.60 7.46 16.15
CA THR A 197 -3.21 8.34 15.16
C THR A 197 -4.59 7.81 14.81
N THR A 198 -5.42 8.64 14.18
CA THR A 198 -6.76 8.25 13.71
C THR A 198 -6.75 7.10 12.71
N ASN A 199 -5.59 6.78 12.12
CA ASN A 199 -5.42 5.72 11.11
C ASN A 199 -4.60 4.52 11.62
N GLY A 200 -4.31 4.43 12.93
CA GLY A 200 -3.51 3.35 13.52
C GLY A 200 -2.37 3.86 14.38
N PHE A 201 -1.39 3.01 14.67
CA PHE A 201 -0.24 3.35 15.52
C PHE A 201 0.96 3.71 14.64
N HIS A 202 1.54 4.88 14.90
CA HIS A 202 2.83 5.25 14.34
C HIS A 202 3.90 4.95 15.39
N ALA A 203 4.82 4.02 15.09
CA ALA A 203 5.94 3.68 15.95
C ALA A 203 7.19 4.40 15.46
N MET A 204 7.71 5.31 16.27
CA MET A 204 8.99 5.98 16.03
C MET A 204 10.01 5.40 17.01
N ILE A 205 11.11 4.86 16.49
CA ILE A 205 12.19 4.29 17.28
C ILE A 205 13.37 5.24 17.24
N GLU A 206 13.67 5.86 18.36
CA GLU A 206 14.90 6.61 18.55
C GLU A 206 15.93 5.65 19.16
N CYS A 207 16.98 5.34 18.39
CA CYS A 207 18.13 4.57 18.85
C CYS A 207 19.40 5.42 18.75
N GLN A 208 20.32 5.24 19.70
CA GLN A 208 21.65 5.84 19.63
C GLN A 208 22.53 4.98 18.73
N CYS A 209 22.83 5.47 17.52
CA CYS A 209 23.88 4.89 16.70
C CYS A 209 25.24 5.25 17.30
N LYS A 210 26.03 4.25 17.70
CA LYS A 210 27.47 4.43 17.90
C LYS A 210 28.17 4.11 16.59
N VAL A 211 28.86 5.09 16.05
CA VAL A 211 29.83 4.88 14.97
C VAL A 211 31.11 4.35 15.64
N PRO A 212 31.70 3.23 15.18
CA PRO A 212 32.96 2.72 15.72
C PRO A 212 34.12 3.70 15.51
#